data_AF-A0A7Y4C4G1-F1
#
_entry.id   AF-A0A7Y4C4G1-F1
#
_cell.length_a   1.000
_cell.length_b   1.000
_cell.length_c   1.000
_cell.angle_alpha   90.00
_cell.angle_beta   90.00
_cell.angle_gamma   90.00
#
_symmetry.space_group_name_H-M   'P 1'
#
loop_
_entity.id
_entity.type
_entity.pdbx_description
1 polymer ?
#
loop_
_entity_poly.entity_id
_entity_poly.type
_entity_poly.pdbx_seq_one_letter_code
_entity_poly.pdbx_strand_id
1 'polypeptide(L)'
;MNTLNTTLLLGALFSSFVSAQKPIVLDDSYQHDKFGTLPHETVKQFRAFTASMDSLDIDNPSAIHNAMGTPEWVAYEIKQYGGECIPTKKRPKWASETQFVEQGIAPKDNSYVYSKGFRKDNPDWFVRGHLQMKLIAERM
;
A
#
# COMPACT_ATOMS: atom_id res chain seq x y z
N MET A 1 15.47 -72.18 4.50
CA MET A 1 15.55 -71.30 3.32
C MET A 1 14.46 -70.25 3.48
N ASN A 2 14.82 -69.09 4.05
CA ASN A 2 15.03 -67.79 3.37
C ASN A 2 13.71 -67.00 3.31
N THR A 3 13.56 -65.73 3.67
CA THR A 3 14.38 -64.69 4.34
C THR A 3 13.38 -63.57 4.69
N LEU A 4 13.41 -63.04 5.92
CA LEU A 4 12.60 -61.87 6.32
C LEU A 4 13.31 -60.58 5.87
N ASN A 5 12.65 -59.78 5.02
CA ASN A 5 13.11 -58.45 4.64
C ASN A 5 12.64 -57.43 5.66
N THR A 6 13.56 -56.96 6.50
CA THR A 6 13.35 -55.83 7.42
C THR A 6 13.73 -54.54 6.71
N THR A 7 12.74 -53.78 6.25
CA THR A 7 12.97 -52.42 5.72
C THR A 7 12.87 -51.42 6.86
N LEU A 8 14.01 -50.85 7.24
CA LEU A 8 14.11 -49.77 8.23
C LEU A 8 13.72 -48.44 7.55
N LEU A 9 12.58 -47.86 7.91
CA LEU A 9 12.21 -46.50 7.52
C LEU A 9 12.71 -45.53 8.59
N LEU A 10 13.84 -44.88 8.30
CA LEU A 10 14.40 -43.82 9.12
C LEU A 10 13.61 -42.53 8.85
N GLY A 11 12.60 -42.26 9.67
CA GLY A 11 11.87 -40.99 9.65
C GLY A 11 12.73 -39.88 10.25
N ALA A 12 13.23 -38.97 9.42
CA ALA A 12 13.89 -37.76 9.89
C ALA A 12 12.83 -36.78 10.45
N LEU A 13 12.78 -36.64 11.77
CA LEU A 13 12.03 -35.60 12.46
C LEU A 13 12.78 -34.28 12.33
N PHE A 14 12.28 -33.39 11.46
CA PHE A 14 12.71 -32.00 11.44
C PHE A 14 12.06 -31.25 12.61
N SER A 15 12.79 -31.09 13.71
CA SER A 15 12.42 -30.16 14.78
C SER A 15 12.69 -28.73 14.33
N SER A 16 11.67 -28.05 13.83
CA SER A 16 11.70 -26.61 13.63
C SER A 16 11.69 -25.89 14.98
N PHE A 17 12.85 -25.40 15.43
CA PHE A 17 12.95 -24.49 16.57
C PHE A 17 12.37 -23.13 16.17
N VAL A 18 11.09 -22.91 16.46
CA VAL A 18 10.53 -21.55 16.54
C VAL A 18 11.16 -20.91 17.78
N SER A 19 12.11 -20.00 17.58
CA SER A 19 12.58 -19.15 18.67
C SER A 19 11.37 -18.36 19.17
N ALA A 20 10.91 -18.67 20.38
CA ALA A 20 9.80 -17.95 20.99
C ALA A 20 10.19 -16.47 21.12
N GLN A 21 9.56 -15.62 20.32
CA GLN A 21 9.75 -14.17 20.39
C GLN A 21 9.49 -13.73 21.83
N LYS A 22 10.37 -12.88 22.38
CA LYS A 22 10.15 -12.34 23.73
C LYS A 22 8.79 -11.62 23.76
N PRO A 23 7.99 -11.80 24.82
CA PRO A 23 6.70 -11.12 24.94
C PRO A 23 6.92 -9.60 24.95
N ILE A 24 6.05 -8.89 24.24
CA ILE A 24 6.02 -7.43 24.24
C ILE A 24 5.38 -7.00 25.57
N VAL A 25 6.20 -6.51 26.49
CA VAL A 25 5.75 -5.89 27.74
C VAL A 25 5.74 -4.38 27.50
N LEU A 26 4.54 -3.78 27.44
CA LEU A 26 4.39 -2.34 27.32
C LEU A 26 4.55 -1.69 28.69
N ASP A 27 5.20 -0.54 28.73
CA ASP A 27 5.30 0.30 29.93
C ASP A 27 4.16 1.32 29.90
N ASP A 28 3.19 1.17 30.80
CA ASP A 28 2.01 2.04 30.87
C ASP A 28 2.34 3.51 31.18
N SER A 29 3.55 3.80 31.66
CA SER A 29 4.04 5.17 31.89
C SER A 29 4.67 5.80 30.64
N TYR A 30 4.98 5.00 29.62
CA TYR A 30 5.59 5.47 28.38
C TYR A 30 4.52 5.98 27.41
N GLN A 31 4.43 7.30 27.30
CA GLN A 31 3.58 7.96 26.32
C GLN A 31 4.16 7.77 24.90
N HIS A 32 3.79 6.66 24.25
CA HIS A 32 4.22 6.31 22.89
C HIS A 32 3.95 7.43 21.88
N ASP A 33 2.91 8.23 22.10
CA ASP A 33 2.42 9.23 21.14
C ASP A 33 2.75 10.67 21.53
N LYS A 34 3.64 10.89 22.52
CA LYS A 34 3.97 12.25 23.01
C LYS A 34 4.59 13.18 21.96
N PHE A 35 5.06 12.62 20.85
CA PHE A 35 5.61 13.36 19.72
C PHE A 35 4.68 13.40 18.50
N GLY A 36 3.43 12.93 18.62
CA GLY A 36 2.51 12.86 17.49
C GLY A 36 2.92 11.78 16.49
N THR A 37 2.75 10.51 16.86
CA THR A 37 3.05 9.33 16.03
C THR A 37 1.92 8.97 15.07
N LEU A 38 0.73 9.52 15.29
CA LEU A 38 -0.41 9.33 14.41
C LEU A 38 -0.32 10.33 13.25
N PRO A 39 -0.66 9.93 12.02
CA PRO A 39 -0.70 10.85 10.90
C PRO A 39 -1.67 12.00 11.23
N HIS A 40 -1.19 13.23 11.12
CA HIS A 40 -2.01 14.45 11.15
C HIS A 40 -2.82 14.64 9.86
N GLU A 41 -2.50 13.81 8.87
CA GLU A 41 -3.06 13.78 7.54
C GLU A 41 -4.52 13.34 7.45
N THR A 42 -5.11 13.60 6.28
CA THR A 42 -6.45 13.09 5.97
C THR A 42 -6.39 11.61 5.59
N VAL A 43 -6.74 10.73 6.53
CA VAL A 43 -6.87 9.29 6.29
C VAL A 43 -8.19 8.98 5.58
N LYS A 44 -8.11 8.23 4.47
CA LYS A 44 -9.26 7.75 3.69
C LYS A 44 -9.32 6.24 3.68
N GLN A 45 -10.50 5.72 4.01
CA GLN A 45 -10.78 4.29 3.98
C GLN A 45 -11.62 3.96 2.75
N PHE A 46 -11.05 3.16 1.85
CA PHE A 46 -11.77 2.56 0.74
C PHE A 46 -12.01 1.09 1.07
N ARG A 47 -12.97 0.46 0.38
CA ARG A 47 -13.25 -0.97 0.56
C ARG A 47 -11.99 -1.84 0.43
N ALA A 48 -11.06 -1.48 -0.46
CA ALA A 48 -9.92 -2.32 -0.82
C ALA A 48 -8.56 -1.83 -0.28
N PHE A 49 -8.49 -0.65 0.32
CA PHE A 49 -7.24 -0.06 0.83
C PHE A 49 -7.53 1.15 1.73
N THR A 50 -6.55 1.50 2.55
CA THR A 50 -6.51 2.77 3.29
C THR A 50 -5.41 3.64 2.69
N ALA A 51 -5.65 4.94 2.57
CA ALA A 51 -4.66 5.91 2.13
C ALA A 51 -4.56 7.04 3.14
N SER A 52 -3.34 7.54 3.34
CA SER A 52 -3.10 8.82 4.00
C SER A 52 -2.72 9.83 2.95
N MET A 53 -3.41 10.95 2.96
CA MET A 53 -3.33 11.96 1.91
C MET A 53 -2.53 13.15 2.41
N ASP A 54 -1.51 13.50 1.63
CA ASP A 54 -0.72 14.72 1.82
C ASP A 54 -1.66 15.93 1.84
N SER A 55 -1.68 16.60 2.99
CA SER A 55 -2.64 17.63 3.35
C SER A 55 -1.94 18.92 3.74
N LEU A 56 -2.70 19.96 4.13
CA LEU A 56 -2.12 21.26 4.52
C LEU A 56 -1.57 21.23 5.95
N ASP A 57 -1.13 20.07 6.45
CA ASP A 57 -0.50 20.00 7.75
C ASP A 57 0.82 20.78 7.77
N ILE A 58 1.27 21.08 9.00
CA ILE A 58 2.43 21.93 9.25
C ILE A 58 3.54 21.04 9.79
N ASP A 59 3.99 20.10 8.96
CA ASP A 59 5.16 19.27 9.29
C ASP A 59 6.46 20.10 9.29
N ASN A 60 6.42 21.27 8.64
CA ASN A 60 7.48 22.26 8.71
C ASN A 60 6.88 23.67 8.89
N PRO A 61 6.98 24.28 10.08
CA PRO A 61 6.47 25.64 10.33
C PRO A 61 7.19 26.73 9.52
N SER A 62 8.29 26.38 8.83
CA SER A 62 9.02 27.27 7.93
C SER A 62 8.62 27.08 6.46
N ALA A 63 7.88 26.03 6.11
CA ALA A 63 7.38 25.79 4.77
C ALA A 63 5.92 26.26 4.69
N ILE A 64 5.67 27.28 3.87
CA ILE A 64 4.31 27.70 3.55
C ILE A 64 3.66 26.54 2.78
N HIS A 65 2.82 25.77 3.47
CA HIS A 65 1.81 24.85 2.92
C HIS A 65 2.26 24.02 1.69
N ASN A 66 2.84 22.85 1.93
CA ASN A 66 3.32 21.95 0.88
C ASN A 66 2.38 20.75 0.62
N ALA A 67 1.06 20.95 0.63
CA ALA A 67 0.15 19.86 0.30
C ALA A 67 0.27 19.50 -1.20
N MET A 68 0.71 18.29 -1.52
CA MET A 68 0.80 17.82 -2.91
C MET A 68 -0.50 17.12 -3.37
N GLY A 69 -1.40 16.82 -2.43
CA GLY A 69 -2.68 16.14 -2.69
C GLY A 69 -2.52 14.73 -3.26
N THR A 70 -1.32 14.17 -3.18
CA THR A 70 -1.02 12.76 -3.46
C THR A 70 -0.97 11.98 -2.15
N PRO A 71 -1.24 10.67 -2.14
CA PRO A 71 -1.08 9.90 -0.92
C PRO A 71 0.38 9.85 -0.47
N GLU A 72 0.64 10.08 0.81
CA GLU A 72 1.94 9.77 1.43
C GLU A 72 2.15 8.26 1.54
N TRP A 73 1.09 7.55 1.96
CA TRP A 73 1.09 6.10 1.99
C TRP A 73 -0.26 5.51 1.61
N VAL A 74 -0.19 4.27 1.11
CA VAL A 74 -1.35 3.43 0.81
C VAL A 74 -1.10 2.04 1.37
N ALA A 75 -2.02 1.55 2.19
CA ALA A 75 -1.94 0.27 2.87
C ALA A 75 -3.11 -0.63 2.44
N TYR A 76 -2.80 -1.88 2.09
CA TYR A 76 -3.78 -2.91 1.77
C TYR A 76 -3.22 -4.31 2.04
N GLU A 77 -4.12 -5.24 2.33
CA GLU A 77 -3.78 -6.65 2.53
C GLU A 77 -3.76 -7.37 1.17
N ILE A 78 -2.90 -8.36 1.01
CA ILE A 78 -2.96 -9.31 -0.11
C ILE A 78 -3.08 -10.71 0.47
N LYS A 79 -4.12 -11.46 0.07
CA LYS A 79 -4.30 -12.86 0.45
C LYS A 79 -3.94 -13.79 -0.68
N GLN A 80 -3.40 -14.96 -0.34
CA GLN A 80 -3.20 -16.03 -1.31
C GLN A 80 -4.55 -16.45 -1.89
N TYR A 81 -4.61 -16.62 -3.21
CA TYR A 81 -5.78 -17.12 -3.92
C TYR A 81 -5.40 -18.37 -4.71
N GLY A 82 -5.97 -19.51 -4.34
CA GLY A 82 -5.66 -20.81 -4.93
C GLY A 82 -6.51 -21.19 -6.15
N GLY A 83 -7.39 -20.30 -6.61
CA GLY A 83 -8.23 -20.52 -7.78
C GLY A 83 -7.64 -19.96 -9.08
N GLU A 84 -8.40 -20.03 -10.16
CA GLU A 84 -8.02 -19.47 -11.46
C GLU A 84 -8.04 -17.93 -11.46
N CYS A 85 -7.23 -17.31 -12.33
CA CYS A 85 -7.23 -15.86 -12.49
C CYS A 85 -8.64 -15.30 -12.76
N ILE A 86 -9.19 -14.57 -11.79
CA ILE A 86 -10.50 -13.92 -11.91
C ILE A 86 -10.42 -12.79 -12.97
N PRO A 87 -11.29 -12.80 -14.00
CA PRO A 87 -11.38 -11.70 -14.96
C PRO A 87 -11.72 -10.39 -14.27
N THR A 88 -11.03 -9.30 -14.63
CA THR A 88 -11.31 -7.98 -14.07
C THR A 88 -12.21 -7.16 -14.97
N LYS A 89 -12.96 -6.23 -14.37
CA LYS A 89 -13.84 -5.32 -15.11
C LYS A 89 -13.01 -4.35 -15.97
N LYS A 90 -13.67 -3.71 -16.93
CA LYS A 90 -13.05 -2.63 -17.73
C LYS A 90 -12.52 -1.53 -16.80
N ARG A 91 -11.31 -1.02 -17.09
CA ARG A 91 -10.68 0.03 -16.29
C ARG A 91 -11.56 1.29 -16.24
N PRO A 92 -11.84 1.85 -15.05
CA PRO A 92 -12.55 3.12 -14.92
C PRO A 92 -11.71 4.27 -15.48
N LYS A 93 -12.35 5.42 -15.71
CA LYS A 93 -11.61 6.65 -16.06
C LYS A 93 -10.90 7.17 -14.82
N TRP A 94 -9.75 7.81 -15.03
CA TRP A 94 -9.08 8.57 -13.99
C TRP A 94 -9.95 9.74 -13.55
N ALA A 95 -10.00 9.98 -12.25
CA ALA A 95 -10.67 11.11 -11.63
C ALA A 95 -9.87 11.55 -10.40
N SER A 96 -9.74 12.85 -10.21
CA SER A 96 -9.23 13.47 -9.00
C SER A 96 -10.31 13.50 -7.92
N GLU A 97 -9.88 13.57 -6.66
CA GLU A 97 -10.80 13.80 -5.54
C GLU A 97 -11.34 15.23 -5.59
N THR A 98 -12.66 15.37 -5.81
CA THR A 98 -13.29 16.67 -6.05
C THR A 98 -13.04 17.64 -4.90
N GLN A 99 -13.17 17.18 -3.66
CA GLN A 99 -12.98 18.03 -2.49
C GLN A 99 -11.55 18.61 -2.43
N PHE A 100 -10.53 17.81 -2.73
CA PHE A 100 -9.14 18.28 -2.68
C PHE A 100 -8.78 19.17 -3.88
N VAL A 101 -9.40 18.95 -5.04
CA VAL A 101 -9.25 19.87 -6.18
C VAL A 101 -9.89 21.23 -5.86
N GLU A 102 -11.08 21.23 -5.25
CA GLU A 102 -11.79 22.45 -4.85
C GLU A 102 -11.03 23.23 -3.77
N GLN A 103 -10.35 22.53 -2.88
CA GLN A 103 -9.47 23.11 -1.86
C GLN A 103 -8.10 23.57 -2.41
N GLY A 104 -7.80 23.30 -3.68
CA GLY A 104 -6.51 23.63 -4.29
C GLY A 104 -5.34 22.76 -3.82
N ILE A 105 -5.63 21.62 -3.20
CA ILE A 105 -4.66 20.67 -2.64
C ILE A 105 -4.23 19.65 -3.70
N ALA A 106 -5.17 19.10 -4.46
CA ALA A 106 -4.89 18.01 -5.42
C ALA A 106 -4.81 18.49 -6.88
N PRO A 107 -3.98 17.81 -7.71
CA PRO A 107 -3.97 18.04 -9.16
C PRO A 107 -5.31 17.66 -9.80
N LYS A 108 -5.61 18.27 -10.95
CA LYS A 108 -6.81 17.99 -11.75
C LYS A 108 -6.61 16.74 -12.63
N ASP A 109 -7.71 16.18 -13.15
CA ASP A 109 -7.70 15.01 -14.05
C ASP A 109 -6.76 15.13 -15.25
N ASN A 110 -6.55 16.37 -15.72
CA ASN A 110 -5.73 16.70 -16.87
C ASN A 110 -4.27 17.05 -16.54
N SER A 111 -3.86 17.04 -15.27
CA SER A 111 -2.50 17.40 -14.85
C SER A 111 -1.39 16.51 -15.43
N TYR A 112 -1.74 15.32 -15.92
CA TYR A 112 -0.81 14.38 -16.61
C TYR A 112 -1.11 14.21 -18.10
N VAL A 113 -1.92 15.09 -18.69
CA VAL A 113 -2.27 15.08 -20.11
C VAL A 113 -1.32 15.99 -20.87
N TYR A 114 -0.53 15.39 -21.76
CA TYR A 114 0.46 16.10 -22.59
C TYR A 114 0.21 15.83 -24.08
N SER A 115 0.65 16.74 -24.94
CA SER A 115 0.53 16.56 -26.39
C SER A 115 1.39 15.39 -26.89
N LYS A 116 1.03 14.82 -28.04
CA LYS A 116 1.82 13.75 -28.69
C LYS A 116 3.24 14.23 -29.03
N GLY A 117 3.40 15.47 -29.46
CA GLY A 117 4.71 16.07 -29.74
C GLY A 117 5.57 16.14 -28.48
N PHE A 118 5.02 16.67 -27.38
CA PHE A 118 5.73 16.72 -26.10
C PHE A 118 6.21 15.34 -25.64
N ARG A 119 5.35 14.32 -25.74
CA ARG A 119 5.70 12.93 -25.36
C ARG A 119 6.74 12.29 -26.28
N LYS A 120 6.78 12.68 -27.56
CA LYS A 120 7.82 12.22 -28.49
C LYS A 120 9.20 12.75 -28.09
N ASP A 121 9.25 14.02 -27.68
CA ASP A 121 10.50 14.68 -27.28
C ASP A 121 10.90 14.33 -25.83
N ASN A 122 9.96 13.79 -25.03
CA ASN A 122 10.14 13.39 -23.63
C ASN A 122 9.60 11.97 -23.41
N PRO A 123 10.30 10.92 -23.89
CA PRO A 123 9.81 9.54 -23.80
C PRO A 123 9.66 9.05 -22.35
N ASP A 124 10.55 9.48 -21.45
CA ASP A 124 10.59 9.08 -20.04
C ASP A 124 9.91 10.10 -19.12
N TRP A 125 8.77 10.64 -19.55
CA TRP A 125 8.03 11.64 -18.78
C TRP A 125 7.01 11.02 -17.82
N PHE A 126 6.60 11.79 -16.81
CA PHE A 126 5.68 11.34 -15.77
C PHE A 126 4.39 10.69 -16.31
N VAL A 127 3.97 9.61 -15.64
CA VAL A 127 2.71 8.91 -15.89
C VAL A 127 1.95 8.73 -14.58
N ARG A 128 0.62 8.56 -14.66
CA ARG A 128 -0.19 8.27 -13.47
C ARG A 128 0.03 6.83 -13.02
N GLY A 129 0.83 6.66 -11.96
CA GLY A 129 1.03 5.40 -11.26
C GLY A 129 -0.09 5.14 -10.26
N HIS A 130 -0.57 3.90 -10.17
CA HIS A 130 -1.41 3.49 -9.04
C HIS A 130 -0.50 3.12 -7.87
N LEU A 131 -0.86 3.48 -6.64
CA LEU A 131 -0.23 2.93 -5.43
C LEU A 131 -0.93 1.64 -4.97
N GLN A 132 -2.26 1.60 -5.10
CA GLN A 132 -3.03 0.36 -5.02
C GLN A 132 -3.36 -0.15 -6.44
N MET A 133 -2.86 -1.34 -6.78
CA MET A 133 -3.07 -1.92 -8.10
C MET A 133 -4.54 -2.32 -8.31
N LYS A 134 -5.13 -1.88 -9.43
CA LYS A 134 -6.52 -2.22 -9.81
C LYS A 134 -6.84 -3.72 -9.66
N LEU A 135 -5.94 -4.58 -10.13
CA LEU A 135 -6.13 -6.04 -10.10
C LEU A 135 -6.26 -6.57 -8.66
N ILE A 136 -5.56 -5.97 -7.70
CA ILE A 136 -5.61 -6.33 -6.29
C ILE A 136 -6.89 -5.75 -5.68
N ALA A 137 -7.20 -4.48 -5.98
CA ALA A 137 -8.38 -3.81 -5.45
C ALA A 137 -9.71 -4.51 -5.82
N GLU A 138 -9.81 -5.08 -7.03
CA GLU A 138 -11.01 -5.81 -7.47
C GLU A 138 -11.18 -7.19 -6.81
N ARG A 139 -10.19 -7.67 -6.05
CA ARG A 139 -10.21 -8.97 -5.36
C ARG A 139 -10.58 -8.88 -3.87
N MET A 140 -10.78 -7.66 -3.35
CA MET A 140 -11.30 -7.37 -2.01
C MET A 140 -12.81 -7.17 -2.05
#